data_AF-A0A261BNM6-F1
#
_entry.id   AF-A0A261BNM6-F1
#
_cell.length_a   1.000
_cell.length_b   1.000
_cell.length_c   1.000
_cell.angle_alpha   90.00
_cell.angle_beta   90.00
_cell.angle_gamma   90.00
#
_symmetry.space_group_name_H-M   'P 1'
#
loop_
_entity.id
_entity.type
_entity.pdbx_description
1 polymer ?
#
loop_
_entity_poly.entity_id
_entity_poly.type
_entity_poly.pdbx_seq_one_letter_code
_entity_poly.pdbx_strand_id
1 'polypeptide(L)'
;NLLPAVVRILKNPKLRLQELSFEFTLHPDEDDEKWTSKWTRIEKELRKSSTKLHVNHLTLEQLNPVDFRLFAPESLEEITFYIDENNVKKIKRVNEIVNPKQCKQLKMLNIRTNSCLCAFPANSFFGFPRFTIDFYGVYCMRKVVDCIKKLIKWTQWELCILVWSSLVEEPPNWEPTIEKLLQIGTSVPDRPNIRRYPIHGSTDFYEIDIEEERISIERKS
;
A
#
# COMPACT_ATOMS: atom_id res chain seq x y z
N ASN A 1 25.86 -16.22 -12.61
CA ASN A 1 24.81 -16.69 -11.68
C ASN A 1 25.01 -15.99 -10.33
N LEU A 2 24.26 -14.91 -10.06
CA LEU A 2 24.45 -14.03 -8.89
C LEU A 2 23.80 -14.56 -7.60
N LEU A 3 22.99 -15.61 -7.71
CA LEU A 3 22.20 -16.15 -6.61
C LEU A 3 23.03 -16.52 -5.36
N PRO A 4 24.21 -17.17 -5.47
CA PRO A 4 25.03 -17.47 -4.29
C PRO A 4 25.55 -16.21 -3.57
N ALA A 5 25.85 -15.15 -4.31
CA ALA A 5 26.35 -13.89 -3.74
C ALA A 5 25.24 -13.16 -2.98
N VAL A 6 24.03 -13.07 -3.56
CA VAL A 6 22.85 -12.46 -2.92
C VAL A 6 22.50 -13.19 -1.63
N VAL A 7 22.43 -14.53 -1.66
CA VAL A 7 22.16 -15.34 -0.46
C VAL A 7 23.21 -15.12 0.62
N ARG A 8 24.50 -15.04 0.25
CA ARG A 8 25.59 -14.77 1.22
C ARG A 8 25.45 -13.40 1.88
N ILE A 9 25.07 -12.37 1.12
CA ILE A 9 24.83 -11.02 1.65
C ILE A 9 23.65 -11.04 2.62
N LEU A 10 22.50 -11.58 2.19
CA LEU A 10 21.28 -11.62 2.99
C LEU A 10 21.42 -12.47 4.27
N LYS A 11 22.32 -13.46 4.29
CA LYS A 11 22.63 -14.27 5.48
C LYS A 11 23.50 -13.55 6.52
N ASN A 12 24.03 -12.36 6.22
CA ASN A 12 24.85 -11.61 7.16
C ASN A 12 23.98 -11.09 8.33
N PRO A 13 24.20 -11.54 9.58
CA PRO A 13 23.36 -11.15 10.72
C PRO A 13 23.52 -9.67 11.12
N LYS A 14 24.57 -8.99 10.64
CA LYS A 14 24.78 -7.54 10.84
C LYS A 14 24.12 -6.70 9.75
N LEU A 15 23.62 -7.32 8.67
CA LEU A 15 22.96 -6.59 7.60
C LEU A 15 21.65 -5.98 8.13
N ARG A 16 21.48 -4.69 7.88
CA ARG A 16 20.26 -3.93 8.13
C ARG A 16 19.92 -3.24 6.82
N LEU A 17 18.83 -3.64 6.20
CA LEU A 17 18.38 -3.06 4.94
C LEU A 17 17.33 -2.01 5.23
N GLN A 18 17.51 -0.84 4.64
CA GLN A 18 16.45 0.16 4.64
C GLN A 18 15.29 -0.29 3.75
N GLU A 19 15.60 -0.84 2.56
CA GLU A 19 14.60 -1.37 1.64
C GLU A 19 15.04 -2.71 1.06
N LEU A 20 14.07 -3.61 0.89
CA LEU A 20 14.20 -4.81 0.07
C LEU A 20 13.07 -4.82 -0.96
N SER A 21 13.42 -4.61 -2.22
CA SER A 21 12.48 -4.52 -3.34
C SER A 21 12.65 -5.72 -4.25
N PHE A 22 11.53 -6.34 -4.58
CA PHE A 22 11.46 -7.44 -5.54
C PHE A 22 10.96 -6.91 -6.87
N GLU A 23 11.84 -6.20 -7.59
CA GLU A 23 11.52 -5.57 -8.87
C GLU A 23 11.50 -6.59 -10.01
N PHE A 24 10.49 -6.50 -10.86
CA PHE A 24 10.40 -7.18 -12.13
C PHE A 24 11.10 -6.31 -13.17
N THR A 25 12.31 -6.69 -13.59
CA THR A 25 12.85 -6.14 -14.82
C THR A 25 11.99 -6.67 -15.97
N LEU A 26 11.26 -5.77 -16.64
CA LEU A 26 10.57 -6.00 -17.91
C LEU A 26 11.59 -6.36 -19.00
N HIS A 27 12.16 -7.55 -18.92
CA HIS A 27 12.70 -8.21 -20.09
C HIS A 27 11.55 -8.98 -20.73
N PRO A 28 11.09 -8.58 -21.93
CA PRO A 28 9.96 -9.24 -22.60
C PRO A 28 10.18 -10.73 -22.90
N ASP A 29 11.39 -11.26 -22.63
CA ASP A 29 11.79 -12.65 -22.85
C ASP A 29 11.95 -13.49 -21.56
N GLU A 30 11.76 -12.93 -20.36
CA GLU A 30 11.77 -13.73 -19.11
C GLU A 30 10.34 -13.94 -18.59
N ASP A 31 9.78 -15.12 -18.86
CA ASP A 31 8.51 -15.58 -18.29
C ASP A 31 8.46 -15.39 -16.76
N ASP A 32 7.29 -15.01 -16.23
CA ASP A 32 6.95 -14.91 -14.80
C ASP A 32 7.40 -16.15 -13.99
N GLU A 33 7.39 -17.32 -14.63
CA GLU A 33 7.81 -18.60 -14.05
C GLU A 33 9.31 -18.61 -13.69
N LYS A 34 10.16 -17.99 -14.51
CA LYS A 34 11.61 -17.96 -14.29
C LYS A 34 11.97 -17.05 -13.12
N TRP A 35 11.29 -15.92 -12.95
CA TRP A 35 11.50 -15.02 -11.81
C TRP A 35 11.02 -15.66 -10.49
N THR A 36 9.81 -16.23 -10.50
CA THR A 36 9.25 -16.96 -9.35
C THR A 36 10.20 -18.06 -8.89
N SER A 37 10.86 -18.74 -9.84
CA SER A 37 11.87 -19.75 -9.54
C SER A 37 13.14 -19.19 -8.86
N LYS A 38 13.58 -17.97 -9.18
CA LYS A 38 14.78 -17.33 -8.60
C LYS A 38 14.52 -16.93 -7.14
N TRP A 39 13.41 -16.25 -6.85
CA TRP A 39 13.05 -15.89 -5.47
C TRP A 39 12.82 -17.13 -4.61
N THR A 40 12.06 -18.12 -5.11
CA THR A 40 11.80 -19.37 -4.38
C THR A 40 13.09 -20.08 -3.98
N ARG A 41 14.14 -20.03 -4.83
CA ARG A 41 15.47 -20.57 -4.50
C ARG A 41 16.18 -19.76 -3.41
N ILE A 42 16.13 -18.44 -3.46
CA ILE A 42 16.69 -17.57 -2.42
C ILE A 42 15.99 -17.84 -1.09
N GLU A 43 14.66 -17.82 -1.07
CA GLU A 43 13.83 -18.11 0.10
C GLU A 43 14.15 -19.50 0.69
N LYS A 44 14.28 -20.54 -0.15
CA LYS A 44 14.68 -21.89 0.31
C LYS A 44 16.05 -21.88 0.99
N GLU A 45 17.02 -21.13 0.44
CA GLU A 45 18.35 -21.03 1.05
C GLU A 45 18.37 -20.19 2.33
N LEU A 46 17.54 -19.16 2.42
CA LEU A 46 17.36 -18.36 3.63
C LEU A 46 16.70 -19.18 4.75
N ARG A 47 15.72 -20.04 4.42
CA ARG A 47 15.09 -20.96 5.39
C ARG A 47 16.06 -21.94 6.04
N LYS A 48 17.16 -22.29 5.37
CA LYS A 48 18.23 -23.13 5.94
C LYS A 48 19.09 -22.39 6.96
N SER A 49 18.98 -21.07 7.03
CA SER A 49 19.68 -20.23 8.01
C SER A 49 18.73 -19.85 9.14
N SER A 50 19.27 -19.72 10.35
CA SER A 50 18.56 -19.11 11.48
C SER A 50 18.53 -17.58 11.40
N THR A 51 19.35 -16.96 10.53
CA THR A 51 19.41 -15.50 10.37
C THR A 51 18.08 -14.96 9.87
N LYS A 52 17.55 -13.99 10.60
CA LYS A 52 16.37 -13.21 10.21
C LYS A 52 16.80 -11.95 9.46
N LEU A 53 16.05 -11.60 8.42
CA LEU A 53 16.27 -10.39 7.66
C LEU A 53 15.76 -9.19 8.47
N HIS A 54 16.62 -8.21 8.68
CA HIS A 54 16.23 -6.92 9.23
C HIS A 54 16.03 -5.95 8.09
N VAL A 55 14.77 -5.69 7.76
CA VAL A 55 14.35 -4.84 6.65
C VAL A 55 13.30 -3.87 7.15
N ASN A 56 13.49 -2.58 6.90
CA ASN A 56 12.50 -1.58 7.28
C ASN A 56 11.35 -1.56 6.27
N HIS A 57 11.66 -1.43 4.98
CA HIS A 57 10.67 -1.29 3.91
C HIS A 57 10.72 -2.49 2.95
N LEU A 58 9.57 -3.10 2.69
CA LEU A 58 9.45 -4.25 1.81
C LEU A 58 8.57 -3.90 0.61
N THR A 59 9.12 -3.98 -0.60
CA THR A 59 8.39 -3.70 -1.85
C THR A 59 8.16 -4.98 -2.64
N LEU A 60 6.89 -5.31 -2.89
CA LEU A 60 6.43 -6.52 -3.57
C LEU A 60 5.73 -6.14 -4.89
N GLU A 61 6.34 -6.44 -6.05
CA GLU A 61 5.77 -6.05 -7.35
C GLU A 61 4.56 -6.87 -7.81
N GLN A 62 4.20 -7.92 -7.07
CA GLN A 62 2.96 -8.68 -7.23
C GLN A 62 2.58 -9.26 -5.87
N LEU A 63 1.34 -9.76 -5.72
CA LEU A 63 0.90 -10.50 -4.53
C LEU A 63 1.54 -11.90 -4.44
N ASN A 64 2.84 -12.02 -4.71
CA ASN A 64 3.57 -13.25 -4.55
C ASN A 64 3.69 -13.57 -3.06
N PRO A 65 3.42 -14.82 -2.65
CA PRO A 65 3.45 -15.20 -1.25
C PRO A 65 4.91 -15.15 -0.75
N VAL A 66 5.25 -14.08 -0.04
CA VAL A 66 6.50 -13.98 0.69
C VAL A 66 6.30 -14.56 2.09
N ASP A 67 7.21 -15.44 2.50
CA ASP A 67 7.21 -15.96 3.85
C ASP A 67 7.76 -14.93 4.84
N PHE A 68 6.87 -14.18 5.47
CA PHE A 68 7.23 -13.15 6.47
C PHE A 68 8.00 -13.72 7.67
N ARG A 69 8.04 -15.04 7.89
CA ARG A 69 8.91 -15.68 8.90
C ARG A 69 10.39 -15.55 8.60
N LEU A 70 10.78 -15.14 7.40
CA LEU A 70 12.18 -14.82 7.07
C LEU A 70 12.64 -13.51 7.72
N PHE A 71 11.72 -12.60 8.06
CA PHE A 71 12.04 -11.30 8.61
C PHE A 71 12.13 -11.35 10.13
N ALA A 72 12.96 -10.48 10.69
CA ALA A 72 13.02 -10.29 12.13
C ALA A 72 11.68 -9.69 12.57
N PRO A 73 11.09 -10.18 13.68
CA PRO A 73 9.91 -9.54 14.26
C PRO A 73 10.18 -8.06 14.42
N GLU A 74 9.16 -7.23 14.19
CA GLU A 74 9.24 -5.79 14.48
C GLU A 74 10.22 -5.00 13.60
N SER A 75 10.87 -5.63 12.62
CA SER A 75 11.77 -4.89 11.72
C SER A 75 11.04 -4.14 10.60
N LEU A 76 9.90 -4.68 10.15
CA LEU A 76 9.13 -4.13 9.04
C LEU A 76 8.28 -2.94 9.50
N GLU A 77 8.65 -1.76 9.03
CA GLU A 77 7.94 -0.50 9.27
C GLU A 77 6.97 -0.19 8.13
N GLU A 78 7.32 -0.52 6.88
CA GLU A 78 6.49 -0.26 5.70
C GLU A 78 6.47 -1.45 4.75
N ILE A 79 5.32 -1.68 4.11
CA ILE A 79 5.16 -2.69 3.06
C ILE A 79 4.46 -2.04 1.89
N THR A 80 5.03 -2.17 0.69
CA THR A 80 4.47 -1.68 -0.56
C THR A 80 4.05 -2.85 -1.44
N PHE A 81 2.78 -2.88 -1.83
CA PHE A 81 2.25 -3.84 -2.80
C PHE A 81 1.96 -3.16 -4.12
N TYR A 82 2.45 -3.72 -5.21
CA TYR A 82 2.00 -3.34 -6.54
C TYR A 82 0.87 -4.27 -7.00
N ILE A 83 -0.22 -3.68 -7.48
CA ILE A 83 -1.41 -4.42 -7.84
C ILE A 83 -2.03 -3.84 -9.11
N ASP A 84 -2.17 -4.67 -10.13
CA ASP A 84 -2.83 -4.29 -11.37
C ASP A 84 -4.30 -4.73 -11.43
N GLU A 85 -5.02 -4.31 -12.47
CA GLU A 85 -6.41 -4.72 -12.71
C GLU A 85 -6.60 -6.25 -12.78
N ASN A 86 -5.59 -6.98 -13.26
CA ASN A 86 -5.64 -8.44 -13.39
C ASN A 86 -5.54 -9.13 -12.03
N ASN A 87 -4.81 -8.54 -11.09
CA ASN A 87 -4.57 -9.11 -9.77
C ASN A 87 -5.42 -8.46 -8.67
N VAL A 88 -6.17 -7.39 -8.95
CA VAL A 88 -7.06 -6.73 -7.97
C VAL A 88 -8.07 -7.69 -7.33
N LYS A 89 -8.56 -8.68 -8.09
CA LYS A 89 -9.48 -9.71 -7.59
C LYS A 89 -8.79 -10.73 -6.67
N LYS A 90 -7.47 -10.88 -6.76
CA LYS A 90 -6.65 -11.74 -5.88
C LYS A 90 -6.34 -11.05 -4.54
N ILE A 91 -6.54 -9.73 -4.41
CA ILE A 91 -6.33 -8.93 -3.18
C ILE A 91 -7.23 -9.36 -2.01
N LYS A 92 -8.26 -10.19 -2.21
CA LYS A 92 -9.07 -10.75 -1.09
C LYS A 92 -8.21 -11.34 0.05
N ARG A 93 -6.93 -11.61 -0.23
CA ARG A 93 -5.90 -12.20 0.61
C ARG A 93 -4.85 -11.24 1.20
N VAL A 94 -4.96 -9.91 1.16
CA VAL A 94 -3.90 -9.05 1.79
C VAL A 94 -3.71 -9.41 3.26
N ASN A 95 -4.78 -9.65 4.00
CA ASN A 95 -4.74 -10.16 5.37
C ASN A 95 -4.17 -11.59 5.50
N GLU A 96 -4.19 -12.40 4.44
CA GLU A 96 -3.53 -13.72 4.40
C GLU A 96 -2.03 -13.59 4.09
N ILE A 97 -1.63 -12.55 3.35
CA ILE A 97 -0.24 -12.28 2.96
C ILE A 97 0.48 -11.60 4.13
N VAL A 98 -0.09 -10.52 4.64
CA VAL A 98 0.49 -9.72 5.72
C VAL A 98 0.02 -10.30 7.05
N ASN A 99 0.81 -11.20 7.64
CA ASN A 99 0.51 -11.73 8.97
C ASN A 99 0.57 -10.60 10.01
N PRO A 100 -0.55 -10.23 10.67
CA PRO A 100 -0.60 -9.10 11.61
C PRO A 100 0.38 -9.26 12.78
N LYS A 101 0.74 -10.49 13.16
CA LYS A 101 1.71 -10.73 14.24
C LYS A 101 3.12 -10.29 13.88
N GLN A 102 3.52 -10.47 12.61
CA GLN A 102 4.86 -10.08 12.14
C GLN A 102 4.92 -8.61 11.72
N CYS A 103 3.77 -8.03 11.40
CA CYS A 103 3.62 -6.65 10.98
C CYS A 103 3.01 -5.77 12.11
N LYS A 104 3.22 -6.15 13.38
CA LYS A 104 2.66 -5.42 14.52
C LYS A 104 3.19 -3.99 14.64
N GLN A 105 4.41 -3.74 14.16
CA GLN A 105 5.03 -2.42 14.11
C GLN A 105 4.89 -1.73 12.75
N LEU A 106 4.05 -2.26 11.86
CA LEU A 106 3.83 -1.64 10.56
C LEU A 106 3.24 -0.23 10.75
N LYS A 107 4.01 0.77 10.35
CA LYS A 107 3.65 2.18 10.43
C LYS A 107 2.79 2.61 9.26
N MET A 108 2.97 1.97 8.10
CA MET A 108 2.22 2.26 6.87
C MET A 108 2.14 1.03 5.95
N LEU A 109 0.96 0.76 5.44
CA LEU A 109 0.75 -0.15 4.31
C LEU A 109 0.59 0.67 3.03
N ASN A 110 1.50 0.53 2.08
CA ASN A 110 1.46 1.23 0.80
C ASN A 110 0.95 0.29 -0.30
N ILE A 111 0.10 0.81 -1.18
CA ILE A 111 -0.50 0.04 -2.26
C ILE A 111 -0.43 0.86 -3.52
N ARG A 112 0.30 0.38 -4.51
CA ARG A 112 0.48 1.03 -5.79
C ARG A 112 -0.38 0.30 -6.82
N THR A 113 -1.31 1.00 -7.47
CA THR A 113 -2.26 0.35 -8.38
C THR A 113 -2.61 1.20 -9.61
N ASN A 114 -2.71 0.56 -10.78
CA ASN A 114 -3.37 1.14 -11.95
C ASN A 114 -4.85 0.80 -12.03
N SER A 115 -5.36 0.04 -11.05
CA SER A 115 -6.75 -0.36 -11.02
C SER A 115 -7.63 0.74 -10.44
N CYS A 116 -8.85 0.85 -10.98
CA CYS A 116 -9.87 1.73 -10.43
C CYS A 116 -10.18 1.36 -8.96
N LEU A 117 -10.18 2.39 -8.09
CA LEU A 117 -10.58 2.30 -6.68
C LEU A 117 -11.90 1.56 -6.41
N CYS A 118 -12.81 1.49 -7.38
CA CYS A 118 -14.08 0.76 -7.22
C CYS A 118 -13.95 -0.76 -7.21
N ALA A 119 -12.88 -1.30 -7.82
CA ALA A 119 -12.56 -2.72 -7.74
C ALA A 119 -11.76 -3.05 -6.48
N PHE A 120 -11.29 -2.03 -5.76
CA PHE A 120 -10.43 -2.19 -4.61
C PHE A 120 -11.21 -2.81 -3.44
N PRO A 121 -10.84 -4.02 -2.97
CA PRO A 121 -11.58 -4.73 -1.96
C PRO A 121 -11.18 -4.17 -0.61
N ALA A 122 -11.72 -3.02 -0.26
CA ALA A 122 -11.10 -2.27 0.81
C ALA A 122 -11.31 -2.98 2.21
N ASN A 123 -12.24 -3.96 2.31
CA ASN A 123 -12.34 -4.89 3.45
C ASN A 123 -11.06 -5.72 3.68
N SER A 124 -10.22 -5.86 2.66
CA SER A 124 -8.95 -6.59 2.70
C SER A 124 -7.87 -5.88 3.53
N PHE A 125 -8.10 -4.65 3.99
CA PHE A 125 -7.16 -3.87 4.81
C PHE A 125 -7.60 -3.77 6.28
N PHE A 126 -8.61 -4.55 6.66
CA PHE A 126 -9.05 -4.64 8.04
C PHE A 126 -7.88 -5.11 8.93
N GLY A 127 -7.50 -4.29 9.92
CA GLY A 127 -6.39 -4.56 10.83
C GLY A 127 -5.16 -3.68 10.62
N PHE A 128 -5.12 -2.84 9.58
CA PHE A 128 -4.06 -1.85 9.38
C PHE A 128 -4.58 -0.44 9.68
N PRO A 129 -4.03 0.26 10.69
CA PRO A 129 -4.52 1.57 11.07
C PRO A 129 -4.15 2.66 10.06
N ARG A 130 -3.06 2.47 9.29
CA ARG A 130 -2.52 3.51 8.39
C ARG A 130 -2.16 2.90 7.05
N PHE A 131 -2.66 3.47 5.96
CA PHE A 131 -2.35 3.01 4.61
C PHE A 131 -2.36 4.12 3.56
N THR A 132 -1.55 3.92 2.52
CA THR A 132 -1.46 4.76 1.33
C THR A 132 -1.92 3.96 0.12
N ILE A 133 -2.72 4.57 -0.76
CA ILE A 133 -3.02 4.03 -2.08
C ILE A 133 -2.51 5.02 -3.13
N ASP A 134 -1.47 4.62 -3.86
CA ASP A 134 -0.85 5.34 -4.95
C ASP A 134 -1.40 4.85 -6.29
N PHE A 135 -2.07 5.73 -7.03
CA PHE A 135 -2.61 5.44 -8.34
C PHE A 135 -1.65 5.86 -9.44
N TYR A 136 -1.28 4.92 -10.30
CA TYR A 136 -0.47 5.20 -11.49
C TYR A 136 -1.24 4.85 -12.78
N GLY A 137 -1.01 5.58 -13.87
CA GLY A 137 -1.65 5.34 -15.17
C GLY A 137 -2.97 6.08 -15.42
N VAL A 138 -3.87 5.55 -16.25
CA VAL A 138 -5.12 6.24 -16.65
C VAL A 138 -6.26 5.87 -15.68
N TYR A 139 -6.56 6.76 -14.74
CA TYR A 139 -7.50 6.52 -13.64
C TYR A 139 -8.91 7.07 -13.90
N CYS A 140 -9.92 6.40 -13.30
CA CYS A 140 -11.32 6.81 -13.38
C CYS A 140 -11.67 7.85 -12.30
N MET A 141 -11.41 9.14 -12.57
CA MET A 141 -11.70 10.27 -11.66
C MET A 141 -13.13 10.24 -11.08
N ARG A 142 -14.12 9.86 -11.90
CA ARG A 142 -15.54 9.88 -11.54
C ARG A 142 -15.91 9.01 -10.33
N LYS A 143 -15.03 8.08 -9.92
CA LYS A 143 -15.32 7.11 -8.86
C LYS A 143 -14.52 7.31 -7.57
N VAL A 144 -13.60 8.28 -7.53
CA VAL A 144 -12.80 8.59 -6.33
C VAL A 144 -13.70 9.00 -5.16
N VAL A 145 -14.68 9.86 -5.42
CA VAL A 145 -15.67 10.34 -4.45
C VAL A 145 -16.42 9.18 -3.78
N ASP A 146 -16.89 8.21 -4.58
CA ASP A 146 -17.63 7.06 -4.07
C ASP A 146 -16.75 6.16 -3.20
N CYS A 147 -15.47 6.06 -3.53
CA CYS A 147 -14.52 5.29 -2.74
C CYS A 147 -14.18 5.97 -1.42
N ILE A 148 -13.98 7.29 -1.42
CA ILE A 148 -13.82 8.06 -0.18
C ILE A 148 -15.06 7.90 0.72
N LYS A 149 -16.28 8.01 0.16
CA LYS A 149 -17.52 7.75 0.91
C LYS A 149 -17.59 6.33 1.49
N LYS A 150 -17.04 5.32 0.81
CA LYS A 150 -16.95 3.94 1.34
C LYS A 150 -15.92 3.85 2.46
N LEU A 151 -14.74 4.45 2.29
CA LEU A 151 -13.65 4.42 3.27
C LEU A 151 -14.06 5.11 4.58
N ILE A 152 -14.70 6.29 4.51
CA ILE A 152 -15.17 7.05 5.67
C ILE A 152 -16.20 6.28 6.50
N LYS A 153 -17.01 5.41 5.87
CA LYS A 153 -17.93 4.54 6.59
C LYS A 153 -17.22 3.48 7.42
N TRP A 154 -15.92 3.29 7.24
CA TRP A 154 -15.13 2.30 7.96
C TRP A 154 -14.38 3.00 9.07
N THR A 155 -14.76 2.69 10.30
CA THR A 155 -14.40 3.50 11.47
C THR A 155 -13.12 3.04 12.18
N GLN A 156 -12.36 2.12 11.59
CA GLN A 156 -11.28 1.41 12.29
C GLN A 156 -9.86 1.82 11.90
N TRP A 157 -9.72 2.69 10.90
CA TRP A 157 -8.41 3.19 10.48
C TRP A 157 -8.18 4.63 10.99
N GLU A 158 -6.91 4.98 11.16
CA GLU A 158 -6.38 6.24 11.67
C GLU A 158 -6.01 7.19 10.53
N LEU A 159 -5.36 6.69 9.47
CA LEU A 159 -4.90 7.51 8.35
C LEU A 159 -5.03 6.76 7.03
N CYS A 160 -5.66 7.40 6.05
CA CYS A 160 -5.69 6.97 4.66
C CYS A 160 -5.13 8.08 3.78
N ILE A 161 -4.14 7.77 2.95
CA ILE A 161 -3.59 8.70 1.97
C ILE A 161 -3.89 8.15 0.57
N LEU A 162 -4.51 8.95 -0.27
CA LEU A 162 -4.70 8.67 -1.69
C LEU A 162 -3.73 9.58 -2.45
N VAL A 163 -2.87 9.00 -3.28
CA VAL A 163 -1.84 9.71 -4.06
C VAL A 163 -2.02 9.40 -5.54
N TRP A 164 -1.72 10.34 -6.41
CA TRP A 164 -1.74 10.13 -7.86
C TRP A 164 -0.36 10.36 -8.47
N SER A 165 0.41 9.29 -8.65
CA SER A 165 1.66 9.35 -9.41
C SER A 165 1.37 9.22 -10.91
N SER A 166 1.16 10.36 -11.57
CA SER A 166 1.05 10.41 -13.04
C SER A 166 2.40 10.15 -13.70
N LEU A 167 2.44 9.29 -14.72
CA LEU A 167 3.50 9.30 -15.75
C LEU A 167 3.10 10.14 -16.97
N VAL A 168 1.89 10.71 -16.94
CA VAL A 168 1.31 11.51 -18.02
C VAL A 168 1.69 12.97 -17.80
N GLU A 169 2.09 13.66 -18.88
CA GLU A 169 2.64 15.02 -18.85
C GLU A 169 1.68 16.07 -18.25
N GLU A 170 0.37 15.83 -18.27
CA GLU A 170 -0.62 16.73 -17.67
C GLU A 170 -1.40 16.03 -16.55
N PRO A 171 -1.45 16.63 -15.34
CA PRO A 171 -2.26 16.10 -14.25
C PRO A 171 -3.74 16.15 -14.64
N PRO A 172 -4.54 15.13 -14.24
CA PRO A 172 -5.97 15.14 -14.51
C PRO A 172 -6.66 16.37 -13.88
N ASN A 173 -7.66 16.95 -14.55
CA ASN A 173 -8.45 18.04 -13.96
C ASN A 173 -9.26 17.51 -12.76
N TRP A 174 -8.77 17.80 -11.56
CA TRP A 174 -9.37 17.41 -10.29
C TRP A 174 -10.54 18.28 -9.85
N GLU A 175 -10.71 19.49 -10.37
CA GLU A 175 -11.67 20.49 -9.86
C GLU A 175 -13.08 19.93 -9.68
N PRO A 176 -13.69 19.20 -10.66
CA PRO A 176 -15.05 18.68 -10.48
C PRO A 176 -15.15 17.59 -9.41
N THR A 177 -14.05 16.89 -9.15
CA THR A 177 -13.95 15.87 -8.09
C THR A 177 -13.77 16.55 -6.74
N ILE A 178 -12.90 17.56 -6.66
CA ILE A 178 -12.68 18.40 -5.49
C ILE A 178 -13.99 19.05 -5.07
N GLU A 179 -14.72 19.71 -5.98
CA GLU A 179 -16.02 20.33 -5.67
C GLU A 179 -17.00 19.34 -5.02
N LYS A 180 -17.08 18.11 -5.54
CA LYS A 180 -17.93 17.06 -4.97
C LYS A 180 -17.45 16.58 -3.60
N LEU A 181 -16.14 16.54 -3.37
CA LEU A 181 -15.57 16.18 -2.07
C LEU A 181 -15.75 17.30 -1.04
N LEU A 182 -15.64 18.56 -1.48
CA LEU A 182 -15.89 19.74 -0.65
C LEU A 182 -17.37 19.85 -0.22
N GLN A 183 -18.28 19.15 -0.89
CA GLN A 183 -19.67 19.00 -0.44
C GLN A 183 -19.86 17.89 0.62
N ILE A 184 -18.83 17.07 0.88
CA ILE A 184 -18.88 15.97 1.84
C ILE A 184 -18.31 16.46 3.17
N GLY A 185 -19.19 16.63 4.15
CA GLY A 185 -18.82 17.07 5.50
C GLY A 185 -18.93 18.58 5.70
N THR A 186 -18.43 19.04 6.83
CA THR A 186 -18.52 20.44 7.27
C THR A 186 -17.23 21.18 6.90
N SER A 187 -17.37 22.42 6.42
CA SER A 187 -16.24 23.31 6.13
C SER A 187 -15.48 23.69 7.40
N VAL A 188 -14.16 23.82 7.29
CA VAL A 188 -13.30 24.35 8.36
C VAL A 188 -13.00 25.83 8.08
N PRO A 189 -13.22 26.73 9.06
CA PRO A 189 -12.83 28.13 8.92
C PRO A 189 -11.36 28.28 8.52
N ASP A 190 -11.07 29.23 7.62
CA ASP A 190 -9.71 29.57 7.15
C ASP A 190 -8.96 28.43 6.42
N ARG A 191 -9.59 27.28 6.19
CA ARG A 191 -9.01 26.10 5.54
C ARG A 191 -9.95 25.57 4.45
N PRO A 192 -10.00 26.22 3.27
CA PRO A 192 -11.01 25.95 2.25
C PRO A 192 -10.94 24.54 1.68
N ASN A 193 -9.77 23.90 1.73
CA ASN A 193 -9.53 22.54 1.21
C ASN A 193 -9.81 21.43 2.22
N ILE A 194 -10.09 21.79 3.49
CA ILE A 194 -10.28 20.82 4.56
C ILE A 194 -11.77 20.63 4.85
N ARG A 195 -12.19 19.38 5.03
CA ARG A 195 -13.54 19.01 5.45
C ARG A 195 -13.52 18.12 6.67
N ARG A 196 -14.50 18.27 7.54
CA ARG A 196 -14.70 17.39 8.70
C ARG A 196 -15.93 16.53 8.51
N TYR A 197 -15.76 15.23 8.72
CA TYR A 197 -16.84 14.26 8.64
C TYR A 197 -17.01 13.55 9.98
N PRO A 198 -18.14 13.75 10.69
CA PRO A 198 -18.35 13.13 12.00
C PRO A 198 -18.43 11.61 11.89
N ILE A 199 -17.79 10.90 12.82
CA ILE A 199 -17.89 9.44 12.91
C ILE A 199 -19.14 9.11 13.74
N HIS A 200 -20.12 8.46 13.11
CA HIS A 200 -21.37 8.15 13.78
C HIS A 200 -21.14 7.26 15.02
N GLY A 201 -21.68 7.69 16.16
CA GLY A 201 -21.50 6.99 17.44
C GLY A 201 -20.16 7.25 18.14
N SER A 202 -19.35 8.22 17.67
CA SER A 202 -18.12 8.67 18.31
C SER A 202 -18.12 10.20 18.47
N THR A 203 -17.28 10.74 19.36
CA THR A 203 -16.92 12.15 19.38
C THR A 203 -15.87 12.50 18.31
N ASP A 204 -15.22 11.48 17.75
CA ASP A 204 -14.21 11.63 16.70
C ASP A 204 -14.81 12.07 15.36
N PHE A 205 -13.95 12.61 14.50
CA PHE A 205 -14.26 12.95 13.11
C PHE A 205 -13.10 12.58 12.18
N TYR A 206 -13.40 12.41 10.90
CA TYR A 206 -12.38 12.38 9.86
C TYR A 206 -12.13 13.80 9.34
N GLU A 207 -10.88 14.24 9.38
CA GLU A 207 -10.41 15.42 8.67
C GLU A 207 -9.91 14.98 7.29
N ILE A 208 -10.57 15.48 6.24
CA ILE A 208 -10.23 15.23 4.84
C ILE A 208 -9.50 16.47 4.35
N ASP A 209 -8.21 16.33 4.02
CA ASP A 209 -7.41 17.37 3.39
C ASP A 209 -7.22 17.07 1.91
N ILE A 210 -7.55 18.03 1.07
CA ILE A 210 -7.60 17.88 -0.39
C ILE A 210 -6.52 18.77 -1.00
N GLU A 211 -5.49 18.14 -1.55
CA GLU A 211 -4.41 18.79 -2.26
C GLU A 211 -4.44 18.42 -3.75
N GLU A 212 -3.56 19.02 -4.54
CA GLU A 212 -3.50 18.82 -6.00
C GLU A 212 -3.19 17.36 -6.38
N GLU A 213 -2.23 16.73 -5.70
CA GLU A 213 -1.74 15.39 -6.03
C GLU A 213 -2.03 14.34 -4.95
N ARG A 214 -2.73 14.73 -3.88
CA ARG A 214 -3.11 13.81 -2.80
C ARG A 214 -4.37 14.23 -2.06
N ILE A 215 -5.08 13.23 -1.54
CA ILE A 215 -6.11 13.42 -0.51
C ILE A 215 -5.65 12.66 0.72
N SER A 216 -5.57 13.35 1.85
CA SER A 216 -5.38 12.69 3.14
C SER A 216 -6.70 12.66 3.90
N ILE A 217 -6.96 11.55 4.57
CA ILE A 217 -8.09 11.43 5.47
C ILE A 217 -7.53 10.91 6.78
N GLU A 218 -7.72 11.67 7.85
CA GLU A 218 -7.15 11.37 9.16
C GLU A 218 -8.25 11.38 10.22
N ARG A 219 -8.28 10.37 11.08
CA ARG A 219 -9.15 10.37 12.24
C ARG A 219 -8.58 11.31 13.30
N LYS A 220 -9.42 12.22 13.79
CA LYS A 220 -9.12 13.16 14.86
C LYS A 220 -10.11 12.95 16.01
N SER A 221 -9.63 13.17 17.24
CA SER A 221 -10.42 13.17 18.47
C SER A 221 -10.70 14.58 18.96
#